data_AF-A0A4U9CYU9-F1
#
_entry.id   AF-A0A4U9CYU9-F1
#
_cell.length_a   1.000
_cell.length_b   1.000
_cell.length_c   1.000
_cell.angle_alpha   90.00
_cell.angle_beta   90.00
_cell.angle_gamma   90.00
#
_symmetry.space_group_name_H-M   'P 1'
#
loop_
_entity.id
_entity.type
_entity.pdbx_description
1 polymer ?
#
loop_
_entity_poly.entity_id
_entity_poly.type
_entity_poly.pdbx_seq_one_letter_code
_entity_poly.pdbx_strand_id
1 'polypeptide(L)'
;MPTLAAMSYKYAIEQPAPYPRNDLSYAGNFLHMLFAVPAEKYVVNPILRRPMNQILVLHADHGQCASTTTVRAAGLLRGEPVCLRGGGPGLPVGTDARRGQRSQHADAGRD
;
A
#
# COMPACT_ATOMS: atom_id res chain seq x y z
N MET A 1 5.32 -6.03 -3.20
CA MET A 1 3.91 -6.48 -3.16
C MET A 1 3.24 -6.47 -4.56
N PRO A 2 3.83 -7.05 -5.62
CA PRO A 2 3.24 -6.95 -6.96
C PRO A 2 2.06 -7.92 -7.20
N THR A 3 2.09 -9.10 -6.58
CA THR A 3 1.08 -10.16 -6.81
C THR A 3 -0.28 -9.77 -6.28
N LEU A 4 -0.36 -9.25 -5.05
CA LEU A 4 -1.63 -8.84 -4.46
C LEU A 4 -2.28 -7.69 -5.24
N ALA A 5 -1.49 -6.68 -5.63
CA ALA A 5 -1.97 -5.57 -6.44
C ALA A 5 -2.52 -6.04 -7.81
N ALA A 6 -1.83 -6.98 -8.46
CA ALA A 6 -2.30 -7.54 -9.72
C ALA A 6 -3.57 -8.39 -9.56
N MET A 7 -3.67 -9.17 -8.47
CA MET A 7 -4.89 -9.93 -8.15
C MET A 7 -6.08 -9.00 -7.90
N SER A 8 -5.90 -7.90 -7.17
CA SER A 8 -6.96 -6.91 -6.94
C SER A 8 -7.43 -6.26 -8.24
N TYR A 9 -6.51 -5.92 -9.15
CA TYR A 9 -6.86 -5.39 -10.46
C TYR A 9 -7.64 -6.41 -11.31
N LYS A 10 -7.16 -7.65 -11.36
CA LYS A 10 -7.81 -8.75 -12.09
C LYS A 10 -9.19 -9.07 -11.54
N TYR A 11 -9.34 -9.02 -10.22
CA TYR A 11 -10.64 -9.16 -9.55
C TYR A 11 -11.61 -8.04 -9.95
N ALA A 12 -11.14 -6.80 -10.02
CA ALA A 12 -11.97 -5.66 -10.42
C ALA A 12 -12.47 -5.72 -11.87
N ILE A 13 -11.72 -6.39 -12.77
CA ILE A 13 -12.11 -6.60 -14.17
C ILE A 13 -12.64 -8.02 -14.44
N GLU A 14 -12.90 -8.79 -13.38
CA GLU A 14 -13.44 -10.16 -13.43
C GLU A 14 -12.64 -11.13 -14.31
N GLN A 15 -11.32 -10.93 -14.38
CA GLN A 15 -10.42 -11.80 -15.12
C GLN A 15 -9.63 -12.73 -14.18
N PRO A 16 -9.27 -13.94 -14.64
CA PRO A 16 -8.44 -14.84 -13.84
C PRO A 16 -7.06 -14.21 -13.59
N ALA A 17 -6.61 -14.25 -12.34
CA ALA A 17 -5.30 -13.73 -11.96
C ALA A 17 -4.21 -14.77 -12.28
N PRO A 18 -3.24 -14.45 -13.15
CA PRO A 18 -2.16 -15.37 -13.48
C PRO A 18 -1.11 -15.44 -12.35
N TYR A 19 -0.48 -16.60 -12.21
CA TYR A 19 0.62 -16.80 -11.27
C TYR A 19 1.88 -16.02 -11.66
N PRO A 20 2.71 -15.64 -10.66
CA PRO A 20 3.98 -15.00 -10.92
C PRO A 20 4.93 -15.94 -11.65
N ARG A 21 5.79 -15.35 -12.49
CA ARG A 21 6.76 -16.04 -13.33
C ARG A 21 8.18 -15.66 -12.93
N ASN A 22 8.98 -16.66 -12.53
CA ASN A 22 10.35 -16.46 -12.04
C ASN A 22 11.35 -16.13 -13.16
N ASP A 23 11.00 -16.41 -14.42
CA ASP A 23 11.80 -16.08 -15.59
C ASP A 23 11.75 -14.59 -15.98
N LEU A 24 10.83 -13.81 -15.39
CA LEU A 24 10.64 -12.39 -15.69
C LEU A 24 11.21 -11.48 -14.59
N SER A 25 11.81 -10.36 -15.00
CA SER A 25 12.23 -9.28 -14.08
C SER A 25 11.04 -8.68 -13.32
N TYR A 26 11.24 -8.11 -12.13
CA TYR A 26 10.18 -7.58 -11.25
C TYR A 26 9.09 -6.75 -11.96
N ALA A 27 9.47 -5.72 -12.70
CA ALA A 27 8.54 -4.88 -13.46
C ALA A 27 7.84 -5.65 -14.61
N GLY A 28 8.55 -6.58 -15.25
CA GLY A 28 7.99 -7.44 -16.31
C GLY A 28 7.01 -8.46 -15.78
N ASN A 29 7.30 -9.07 -14.63
CA ASN A 29 6.39 -9.98 -13.94
C ASN A 29 5.12 -9.25 -13.48
N PHE A 30 5.24 -8.02 -12.98
CA PHE A 30 4.08 -7.20 -12.61
C PHE A 30 3.19 -6.87 -13.83
N LEU A 31 3.78 -6.45 -14.95
CA LEU A 31 3.04 -6.20 -16.19
C LEU A 31 2.37 -7.47 -16.73
N HIS A 32 3.06 -8.61 -16.69
CA HIS A 32 2.48 -9.90 -17.04
C HIS A 32 1.28 -10.22 -16.16
N MET A 33 1.39 -10.01 -14.83
CA MET A 33 0.27 -10.31 -13.93
C MET A 33 -0.95 -9.40 -14.12
N LEU A 34 -0.75 -8.15 -14.55
CA LEU A 34 -1.83 -7.21 -14.82
C LEU A 34 -2.56 -7.51 -16.13
N PHE A 35 -1.83 -7.77 -17.21
CA PHE A 35 -2.39 -7.77 -18.57
C PHE A 35 -2.45 -9.13 -19.25
N ALA A 36 -1.77 -10.17 -18.74
CA ALA A 36 -1.88 -11.48 -19.35
C ALA A 36 -3.31 -12.02 -19.23
N VAL A 37 -3.76 -12.69 -20.30
CA VAL A 37 -5.06 -13.36 -20.42
C VAL A 37 -4.79 -14.82 -20.81
N PRO A 38 -5.56 -15.81 -20.34
CA PRO A 38 -5.32 -17.22 -20.68
C PRO A 38 -5.42 -17.55 -22.17
N ALA A 39 -6.12 -16.70 -22.94
CA ALA A 39 -6.37 -16.91 -24.36
C ALA A 39 -5.10 -16.76 -25.23
N GLU A 40 -4.10 -16.00 -24.77
CA GLU A 40 -2.90 -15.74 -25.56
C GLU A 40 -1.64 -15.55 -24.71
N LYS A 41 -0.49 -15.84 -25.30
CA LYS A 41 0.79 -15.67 -24.62
C LYS A 41 1.18 -14.18 -24.61
N TYR A 42 1.12 -13.57 -23.44
CA TYR A 42 1.55 -12.18 -23.26
C TYR A 42 3.08 -12.04 -23.37
N VAL A 43 3.53 -11.20 -24.30
CA VAL A 43 4.94 -10.85 -24.49
C VAL A 43 5.17 -9.44 -23.95
N VAL A 44 6.02 -9.33 -22.91
CA VAL A 44 6.31 -8.03 -22.28
C VAL A 44 7.15 -7.18 -23.22
N ASN A 45 6.62 -6.04 -23.66
CA ASN A 45 7.37 -5.09 -24.48
C ASN A 45 8.46 -4.38 -23.64
N PRO A 46 9.74 -4.42 -24.05
CA PRO A 46 10.82 -3.76 -23.32
C PRO A 46 10.64 -2.24 -23.17
N ILE A 47 9.91 -1.60 -24.09
CA ILE A 47 9.58 -0.17 -24.06
C ILE A 47 8.65 0.15 -22.88
N LEU A 48 7.75 -0.76 -22.51
CA LEU A 48 6.85 -0.60 -21.36
C LEU A 48 7.51 -1.05 -20.05
N ARG A 49 8.37 -2.07 -20.12
CA ARG A 49 9.08 -2.61 -18.95
C ARG A 49 10.00 -1.59 -18.27
N ARG A 50 10.77 -0.83 -19.06
CA ARG A 50 11.73 0.18 -18.55
C ARG A 50 11.06 1.31 -17.76
N PRO A 51 10.07 2.05 -18.29
CA PRO A 51 9.40 3.11 -17.55
C PRO A 51 8.64 2.57 -16.34
N MET A 52 8.04 1.38 -16.43
CA MET A 52 7.39 0.76 -15.27
C MET A 52 8.38 0.53 -14.12
N ASN A 53 9.60 0.05 -14.42
CA ASN A 53 10.63 -0.08 -13.40
C ASN A 53 11.03 1.27 -12.79
N GLN A 54 11.12 2.33 -13.60
CA GLN A 54 11.46 3.68 -13.12
C GLN A 54 10.37 4.23 -12.20
N ILE A 55 9.09 4.07 -12.54
CA ILE A 55 7.96 4.50 -11.70
C ILE A 55 8.02 3.79 -10.34
N LEU A 56 8.24 2.48 -10.34
CA LEU A 56 8.32 1.69 -9.10
C LEU A 56 9.49 2.11 -8.21
N VAL A 57 10.65 2.42 -8.81
CA VAL A 57 11.82 2.90 -8.07
C VAL A 57 11.59 4.32 -7.53
N LEU A 58 11.00 5.21 -8.33
CA LEU A 58 10.75 6.59 -7.91
C LEU A 58 9.73 6.67 -6.76
N HIS A 59 8.77 5.75 -6.72
CA HIS A 59 7.78 5.66 -5.63
C HIS A 59 8.23 4.75 -4.48
N ALA A 60 9.47 4.24 -4.50
CA ALA A 60 9.93 3.28 -3.50
C ALA A 60 10.01 3.91 -2.10
N ASP A 61 10.41 5.18 -2.01
CA ASP A 61 10.39 5.94 -0.76
C ASP A 61 10.32 7.44 -1.05
N HIS A 62 9.62 8.17 -0.18
CA HIS A 62 9.55 9.63 -0.22
C HIS A 62 9.97 10.22 1.15
N GLY A 63 10.94 9.59 1.81
CA GLY A 63 11.47 10.04 3.10
C GLY A 63 10.42 10.04 4.21
N GLN A 64 10.40 11.10 5.01
CA GLN A 64 9.49 11.23 6.15
C GLN A 64 8.12 11.77 5.72
N CYS A 65 7.39 10.98 4.94
CA CYS A 65 5.98 11.24 4.67
C CYS A 65 5.08 10.75 5.82
N ALA A 66 3.86 11.28 5.90
CA ALA A 66 2.88 10.93 6.94
C ALA A 66 2.60 9.42 7.05
N SER A 67 2.62 8.69 5.93
CA SER A 67 2.51 7.23 5.90
C SER A 67 3.72 6.54 6.54
N THR A 68 4.93 6.96 6.19
CA THR A 68 6.19 6.42 6.73
C THR A 68 6.34 6.71 8.22
N THR A 69 5.99 7.90 8.69
CA THR A 69 6.02 8.25 10.12
C THR A 69 4.98 7.47 10.91
N THR A 70 3.80 7.20 10.35
CA THR A 70 2.79 6.34 10.99
C THR A 70 3.27 4.90 11.08
N VAL A 71 3.87 4.34 10.03
CA VAL A 71 4.44 2.97 10.07
C VAL A 71 5.60 2.91 11.06
N ARG A 72 6.46 3.93 11.11
CA ARG A 72 7.56 4.03 12.08
C ARG A 72 7.04 4.13 13.51
N ALA A 73 6.07 4.99 13.78
CA ALA A 73 5.47 5.13 15.10
C ALA A 73 4.76 3.82 15.53
N ALA A 74 3.96 3.21 14.64
CA ALA A 74 3.29 1.94 14.91
C ALA A 74 4.28 0.79 15.14
N GLY A 75 5.39 0.75 14.38
CA GLY A 75 6.46 -0.21 14.56
C GLY A 75 7.23 -0.01 15.87
N LEU A 76 7.47 1.24 16.29
CA LEU A 76 8.10 1.55 17.58
C LEU A 76 7.20 1.21 18.78
N LEU A 77 5.88 1.39 18.64
CA LEU A 77 4.93 1.13 19.73
C LEU A 77 4.75 -0.37 20.04
N ARG A 78 5.03 -1.24 19.08
CA ARG A 78 4.64 -2.66 19.17
C ARG A 78 5.75 -3.66 18.79
N GLY A 79 6.78 -3.26 18.07
CA GLY A 79 7.91 -4.15 17.74
C GLY A 79 7.60 -5.21 16.67
N GLU A 80 6.37 -5.28 16.15
CA GLU A 80 5.96 -6.16 15.05
C GLU A 80 5.59 -5.38 13.77
N PRO A 81 5.82 -5.96 12.58
CA PRO A 81 5.52 -5.30 11.30
C PRO A 81 4.02 -5.08 11.13
N VAL A 82 3.66 -3.85 10.74
CA VAL A 82 2.27 -3.35 10.61
C VAL A 82 1.35 -4.24 9.74
N CYS A 83 1.92 -5.04 8.83
CA CYS A 83 1.19 -5.94 7.94
C CYS A 83 0.51 -7.12 8.66
N LEU A 84 0.95 -7.52 9.86
CA LEU A 84 0.32 -8.59 10.64
C LEU A 84 -0.94 -8.13 11.38
N ARG A 85 -1.31 -6.85 11.28
CA ARG A 85 -2.49 -6.30 11.94
C ARG A 85 -3.76 -6.57 11.13
N GLY A 86 -4.14 -7.84 11.03
CA GLY A 86 -5.50 -8.24 10.70
C GLY A 86 -6.41 -8.11 11.93
N GLY A 87 -7.31 -7.12 11.92
CA GLY A 87 -8.53 -7.08 12.73
C GLY A 87 -8.44 -7.50 14.20
N GLY A 88 -7.95 -6.62 15.08
CA GLY A 88 -8.31 -6.66 16.50
C GLY A 88 -9.51 -5.73 16.76
N PRO A 89 -10.55 -6.14 17.50
CA PRO A 89 -11.71 -5.30 17.76
C PRO A 89 -11.27 -4.15 18.69
N GLY A 90 -11.48 -2.91 18.25
CA GLY A 90 -11.33 -1.74 19.13
C GLY A 90 -10.29 -0.71 18.73
N LEU A 91 -10.04 -0.47 17.44
CA LEU A 91 -9.48 0.83 17.03
C LEU A 91 -10.58 1.67 16.38
N PRO A 92 -11.05 2.76 17.01
CA PRO A 92 -11.95 3.70 16.35
C PRO A 92 -11.22 4.31 15.15
N VAL A 93 -11.72 4.00 13.96
CA VAL A 93 -11.38 4.71 12.72
C VAL A 93 -11.90 6.14 12.89
N GLY A 94 -11.02 7.10 12.62
CA GLY A 94 -11.14 8.50 13.01
C GLY A 94 -12.54 9.12 12.86
N THR A 95 -13.07 9.59 13.98
CA THR A 95 -13.83 10.83 14.03
C THR A 95 -13.16 11.76 15.04
N ASP A 96 -12.62 12.84 14.49
CA ASP A 96 -12.42 14.13 15.16
C ASP A 96 -11.49 14.20 16.39
N ALA A 97 -10.21 14.48 16.13
CA ALA A 97 -9.23 14.86 17.14
C ALA A 97 -9.42 16.29 17.72
N ARG A 98 -10.54 17.00 17.44
CA ARG A 98 -10.78 18.35 17.99
C ARG A 98 -11.58 18.40 19.31
N ARG A 99 -11.91 17.29 19.96
CA ARG A 99 -12.69 17.33 21.22
C ARG A 99 -11.87 17.48 22.50
N GLY A 100 -10.54 17.41 22.43
CA GLY A 100 -9.66 17.46 23.61
C GLY A 100 -9.13 18.84 24.03
N GLN A 101 -9.22 19.87 23.19
CA GLN A 101 -8.64 21.20 23.47
C GLN A 101 -9.63 22.22 24.05
N ARG A 102 -10.92 21.90 24.16
CA ARG A 102 -11.94 22.85 24.67
C ARG A 102 -12.14 22.84 26.19
N SER A 103 -11.55 21.90 26.91
CA SER A 103 -11.70 21.79 28.37
C SER A 103 -10.58 22.42 29.20
N GLN A 104 -9.46 22.85 28.59
CA GLN A 104 -8.34 23.45 29.33
C GLN A 104 -8.38 24.99 29.38
N HIS A 105 -9.35 25.63 28.73
CA HIS A 105 -9.44 27.11 28.67
C HIS A 105 -10.57 27.71 29.54
N ALA A 106 -11.23 26.92 30.39
CA ALA A 106 -12.39 27.36 31.16
C ALA A 106 -12.13 27.53 32.68
N ASP A 107 -10.91 27.33 33.18
CA ASP A 107 -10.61 27.32 34.62
C ASP A 107 -9.46 28.26 35.04
N ALA A 108 -9.33 29.42 34.36
CA ALA A 108 -8.32 30.44 34.69
C ALA A 108 -8.97 31.83 34.87
N GLY A 109 -10.06 31.90 35.64
CA GLY A 109 -10.82 33.14 35.80
C GLY A 109 -11.86 33.12 36.92
N ARG A 110 -11.46 32.73 38.13
CA ARG A 110 -12.07 33.15 39.39
C ARG A 110 -10.97 33.18 40.45
N ASP A 111 -10.43 34.38 40.65
CA ASP A 111 -10.00 34.97 41.93
C ASP A 111 -9.64 36.45 41.66
#